data_AF-Q18HC8-F1
#
_entry.id   AF-Q18HC8-F1
#
_cell.length_a   1.000
_cell.length_b   1.000
_cell.length_c   1.000
_cell.angle_alpha   90.00
_cell.angle_beta   90.00
_cell.angle_gamma   90.00
#
_symmetry.space_group_name_H-M   'P 1'
#
loop_
_entity.id
_entity.type
_entity.pdbx_description
1 polymer ?
#
loop_
_entity_poly.entity_id
_entity_poly.type
_entity_poly.pdbx_seq_one_letter_code
_entity_poly.pdbx_strand_id
1 'polypeptide(L)'
;MDTQALRKQAHDLDITVWVGKSGIDPVEPELDNQLKDTDLVKVKFLRAAQGGTTVAELADDLANRVNAHVIETRGNTGVLYRR
;
A
#
# COMPACT_ATOMS: atom_id res chain seq x y z
N MET A 1 -10.20 -13.93 7.01
CA MET A 1 -8.99 -13.99 7.85
C MET A 1 -9.05 -12.86 8.84
N ASP A 2 -8.54 -13.01 10.05
CA ASP A 2 -8.42 -11.87 10.96
C ASP A 2 -7.28 -10.93 10.54
N THR A 3 -7.34 -9.67 10.95
CA THR A 3 -6.33 -8.66 10.59
C THR A 3 -4.94 -9.00 11.14
N GLN A 4 -4.83 -9.74 12.25
CA GLN A 4 -3.55 -10.14 12.83
C GLN A 4 -2.81 -11.15 11.94
N ALA A 5 -3.52 -12.11 11.37
CA ALA A 5 -2.98 -13.08 10.42
C ALA A 5 -2.47 -12.37 9.15
N LEU A 6 -3.20 -11.38 8.64
CA LEU A 6 -2.77 -10.56 7.49
C LEU A 6 -1.51 -9.74 7.82
N ARG A 7 -1.44 -9.12 9.00
CA ARG A 7 -0.23 -8.40 9.45
C ARG A 7 0.98 -9.31 9.56
N LYS A 8 0.79 -10.53 10.08
CA LYS A 8 1.86 -11.52 10.17
C LYS A 8 2.38 -11.91 8.79
N GLN A 9 1.50 -12.21 7.84
CA GLN A 9 1.90 -12.51 6.45
C GLN A 9 2.61 -11.30 5.81
N ALA A 10 2.08 -10.11 6.04
CA ALA A 10 2.64 -8.88 5.50
C ALA A 10 4.05 -8.59 6.01
N HIS A 11 4.42 -9.05 7.21
CA HIS A 11 5.75 -8.80 7.77
C HIS A 11 6.87 -9.30 6.83
N ASP A 12 6.69 -10.47 6.24
CA ASP A 12 7.69 -11.16 5.41
C ASP A 12 7.62 -10.76 3.92
N LEU A 13 6.65 -9.93 3.51
CA LEU A 13 6.54 -9.48 2.12
C LEU A 13 7.66 -8.51 1.75
N ASP A 14 8.19 -8.69 0.54
CA ASP A 14 9.01 -7.67 -0.10
C ASP A 14 8.15 -6.45 -0.48
N ILE A 15 8.82 -5.31 -0.59
CA ILE A 15 8.21 -4.11 -1.14
C ILE A 15 8.21 -4.27 -2.66
N THR A 16 7.04 -4.13 -3.28
CA THR A 16 6.88 -4.30 -4.73
C THR A 16 6.33 -3.04 -5.41
N VAL A 17 5.89 -2.03 -4.65
CA VAL A 17 5.39 -0.75 -5.17
C VAL A 17 6.08 0.41 -4.45
N TRP A 18 6.58 1.39 -5.21
CA TRP A 18 7.22 2.59 -4.68
C TRP A 18 6.50 3.86 -5.12
N VAL A 19 5.98 4.61 -4.15
CA VAL A 19 5.34 5.91 -4.39
C VAL A 19 6.40 7.00 -4.30
N GLY A 20 6.64 7.66 -5.44
CA GLY A 20 7.65 8.72 -5.59
C GLY A 20 7.06 10.13 -5.56
N LYS A 21 7.86 11.11 -5.99
CA LYS A 21 7.48 12.54 -6.03
C LYS A 21 6.19 12.81 -6.81
N SER A 22 5.88 11.99 -7.80
CA SER A 22 4.66 12.11 -8.62
C SER A 22 3.39 11.63 -7.89
N GLY A 23 3.49 11.24 -6.62
CA GLY A 23 2.34 10.81 -5.82
C GLY A 23 1.83 9.41 -6.20
N ILE A 24 0.57 9.15 -5.84
CA ILE A 24 -0.08 7.84 -5.93
C ILE A 24 -0.64 7.53 -7.33
N ASP A 25 -0.93 8.55 -8.15
CA ASP A 25 -1.57 8.36 -9.46
C ASP A 25 -0.81 7.38 -10.37
N PRO A 26 0.53 7.45 -10.50
CA PRO A 26 1.23 6.58 -11.44
C PRO A 26 1.31 5.11 -11.00
N VAL A 27 1.14 4.83 -9.70
CA VAL A 27 1.28 3.47 -9.15
C VAL A 27 -0.05 2.74 -9.01
N GLU A 28 -1.17 3.45 -9.12
CA GLU A 28 -2.51 2.88 -8.99
C GLU A 28 -2.74 1.68 -9.92
N PRO A 29 -2.40 1.72 -11.22
CA PRO A 29 -2.63 0.57 -12.11
C PRO A 29 -1.73 -0.64 -11.79
N GLU A 30 -0.49 -0.40 -11.35
CA GLU A 30 0.44 -1.46 -10.98
C GLU A 30 -0.06 -2.19 -9.72
N LEU A 31 -0.42 -1.41 -8.70
CA LEU A 31 -0.99 -1.94 -7.47
C LEU A 31 -2.29 -2.71 -7.73
N ASP A 32 -3.19 -2.15 -8.55
CA ASP A 32 -4.44 -2.80 -8.94
C ASP A 32 -4.18 -4.16 -9.59
N ASN A 33 -3.17 -4.27 -10.45
CA ASN A 33 -2.83 -5.54 -11.09
C ASN A 33 -2.22 -6.53 -10.09
N GLN A 34 -1.28 -6.11 -9.24
CA GLN A 34 -0.69 -6.99 -8.23
C GLN A 34 -1.75 -7.53 -7.25
N LEU A 35 -2.72 -6.70 -6.86
CA LEU A 35 -3.83 -7.08 -5.98
C LEU A 35 -4.90 -7.94 -6.68
N LYS A 36 -4.78 -8.25 -7.98
CA LYS A 36 -5.61 -9.29 -8.64
C LYS A 36 -4.96 -10.67 -8.53
N ASP A 37 -3.63 -10.70 -8.56
CA ASP A 37 -2.84 -11.93 -8.52
C ASP A 37 -2.47 -12.35 -7.09
N THR A 38 -2.48 -11.38 -6.17
CA THR A 38 -2.09 -11.57 -4.77
C THR A 38 -3.05 -10.85 -3.83
N ASP A 39 -3.24 -11.41 -2.65
CA ASP A 39 -4.11 -10.85 -1.64
C ASP A 39 -3.51 -9.60 -0.96
N LEU A 40 -2.18 -9.50 -0.88
CA LEU A 40 -1.45 -8.49 -0.09
C LEU A 40 -0.30 -7.87 -0.89
N VAL A 41 -0.20 -6.54 -0.85
CA VAL A 41 0.91 -5.78 -1.44
C VAL A 41 1.49 -4.80 -0.41
N LYS A 42 2.82 -4.84 -0.23
CA LYS A 42 3.55 -3.88 0.62
C LYS A 42 4.09 -2.72 -0.23
N VAL A 43 3.59 -1.53 0.04
CA VAL A 43 3.89 -0.29 -0.67
C VAL A 43 4.88 0.54 0.14
N LYS A 44 5.88 1.15 -0.50
CA LYS A 44 6.80 2.10 0.12
C LYS A 44 6.56 3.52 -0.39
N PHE A 45 6.33 4.44 0.54
CA PHE A 45 6.14 5.85 0.26
C PHE A 45 7.46 6.59 0.47
N LEU A 46 8.06 7.09 -0.60
CA LEU A 46 9.28 7.90 -0.49
C LEU A 46 8.96 9.24 0.17
N ARG A 47 9.94 9.84 0.85
CA ARG A 47 9.76 11.14 1.51
C ARG A 47 9.26 12.23 0.56
N ALA A 48 9.66 12.17 -0.71
CA ALA A 48 9.22 13.10 -1.75
C ALA A 48 7.72 12.94 -2.12
N ALA A 49 7.11 11.78 -1.85
CA ALA A 49 5.69 11.54 -2.09
C ALA A 49 4.79 12.16 -1.03
N GLN A 50 5.31 12.35 0.20
CA GLN A 50 4.51 12.84 1.31
C GLN A 50 4.01 14.26 1.06
N GLY A 51 4.78 15.16 0.44
CA GLY A 51 4.23 16.44 -0.07
C GLY A 51 3.42 17.31 0.91
N GLY A 52 3.53 17.09 2.23
CA GLY A 52 2.71 17.75 3.26
C GLY A 52 1.59 16.87 3.88
N THR A 53 1.34 15.68 3.35
CA THR A 53 0.45 14.63 3.90
C THR A 53 1.26 13.52 4.60
N THR A 54 0.57 12.53 5.14
CA THR A 54 1.12 11.38 5.87
C THR A 54 1.09 10.09 5.05
N VAL A 55 1.85 9.09 5.50
CA VAL A 55 1.81 7.74 4.90
C VAL A 55 0.44 7.08 5.07
N ALA A 56 -0.25 7.37 6.18
CA ALA A 56 -1.60 6.85 6.42
C ALA A 56 -2.60 7.40 5.41
N GLU A 57 -2.64 8.72 5.22
CA GLU A 57 -3.51 9.38 4.24
C GLU A 57 -3.22 8.90 2.81
N LEU A 58 -1.93 8.83 2.41
CA LEU A 58 -1.56 8.32 1.09
C LEU A 58 -1.94 6.85 0.88
N ALA A 59 -1.82 6.00 1.91
CA ALA A 59 -2.19 4.60 1.83
C ALA A 59 -3.71 4.43 1.74
N ASP A 60 -4.48 5.21 2.51
CA ASP A 60 -5.94 5.20 2.48
C ASP A 60 -6.46 5.68 1.11
N ASP A 61 -5.91 6.77 0.58
CA ASP A 61 -6.28 7.30 -0.74
C ASP A 61 -6.00 6.28 -1.86
N LEU A 62 -4.82 5.66 -1.82
CA LEU A 62 -4.44 4.64 -2.79
C LEU A 62 -5.31 3.38 -2.66
N ALA A 63 -5.61 2.94 -1.43
CA ALA A 63 -6.50 1.81 -1.18
C ALA A 63 -7.92 2.06 -1.71
N ASN A 64 -8.46 3.26 -1.49
CA ASN A 64 -9.78 3.65 -2.01
C ASN A 64 -9.84 3.56 -3.54
N ARG A 65 -8.80 4.00 -4.24
CA ARG A 65 -8.74 3.96 -5.72
C ARG A 65 -8.74 2.54 -6.28
N VAL A 66 -8.09 1.61 -5.61
CA VAL A 66 -8.02 0.20 -6.05
C VAL A 66 -9.02 -0.71 -5.33
N ASN A 67 -10.01 -0.17 -4.61
CA ASN A 67 -10.98 -0.95 -3.84
C ASN A 67 -10.33 -1.98 -2.89
N ALA A 68 -9.28 -1.55 -2.18
CA ALA A 68 -8.55 -2.36 -1.20
C ALA A 68 -8.72 -1.80 0.22
N HIS A 69 -8.12 -2.49 1.18
CA HIS A 69 -8.08 -2.09 2.59
C HIS A 69 -6.64 -1.93 3.07
N VAL A 70 -6.37 -0.89 3.85
CA VAL A 70 -5.10 -0.74 4.56
C VAL A 70 -5.10 -1.64 5.80
N ILE A 71 -4.16 -2.58 5.86
CA ILE A 71 -4.01 -3.51 6.98
C ILE A 71 -3.08 -2.93 8.06
N GLU A 72 -2.03 -2.24 7.62
CA GLU A 72 -1.03 -1.63 8.49
C GLU A 72 -0.28 -0.51 7.74
N THR A 73 0.09 0.52 8.48
CA THR A 73 1.15 1.45 8.10
C THR A 73 2.26 1.41 9.15
N ARG A 74 3.51 1.31 8.71
CA ARG A 74 4.69 1.31 9.59
C ARG A 74 5.81 2.10 8.96
N GLY A 75 6.26 3.16 9.64
CA GLY A 75 7.28 4.05 9.09
C GLY A 75 6.83 4.63 7.75
N ASN A 76 7.56 4.30 6.68
CA ASN A 76 7.24 4.75 5.33
C ASN A 76 6.62 3.66 4.44
N THR A 77 6.07 2.60 5.02
CA THR A 77 5.39 1.53 4.29
C THR A 77 3.93 1.41 4.68
N GLY A 78 3.09 1.05 3.72
CA GLY A 78 1.70 0.62 3.92
C GLY A 78 1.49 -0.77 3.34
N VAL A 79 0.58 -1.54 3.92
CA VAL A 79 0.18 -2.87 3.43
C VAL A 79 -1.28 -2.80 3.00
N LEU A 80 -1.53 -3.08 1.73
CA LEU A 80 -2.87 -3.07 1.15
C LEU A 80 -3.33 -4.49 0.90
N TYR A 81 -4.61 -4.75 1.16
CA TYR A 81 -5.26 -6.05 1.05
C TYR A 81 -6.51 -5.97 0.18
N ARG A 82 -6.68 -6.92 -0.74
CA ARG A 82 -7.92 -7.08 -1.51
C ARG A 82 -8.19 -8.56 -1.76
N ARG A 83 -9.47 -8.91 -1.85
CA ARG A 83 -9.96 -10.26 -2.15
C ARG A 83 -11.01 -10.22 -3.24
#